data_AF-A0A662SDZ2-F1
#
_entry.id   AF-A0A662SDZ2-F1
#
_cell.length_a   1.000
_cell.length_b   1.000
_cell.length_c   1.000
_cell.angle_alpha   90.00
_cell.angle_beta   90.00
_cell.angle_gamma   90.00
#
_symmetry.space_group_name_H-M   'P 1'
#
loop_
_entity.id
_entity.type
_entity.pdbx_description
1 polymer ?
#
loop_
_entity_poly.entity_id
_entity_poly.type
_entity_poly.pdbx_seq_one_letter_code
_entity_poly.pdbx_strand_id
1 'polypeptide(L)' 'MDEVQKECEAERGTGLLMALIDHESDIVHECGGKAKCATCRVTIHKGVPMKKTQAQQDRFDRLIKAGVTELDHPA' A
#
# COMPACT_ATOMS: atom_id res chain seq x y z
N MET A 1 -10.09 10.78 16.76
CA MET A 1 -11.32 10.31 16.12
C MET A 1 -10.87 9.76 14.79
N ASP A 2 -10.85 8.43 14.61
CA ASP A 2 -10.54 7.80 13.33
C ASP A 2 -11.71 8.05 12.38
N GLU A 3 -11.64 9.16 11.65
CA GLU A 3 -12.65 9.56 10.68
C GLU A 3 -12.29 8.95 9.32
N VAL A 4 -13.22 8.18 8.76
CA VAL A 4 -13.04 7.57 7.45
C VAL A 4 -13.20 8.65 6.39
N GLN A 5 -12.15 8.93 5.64
CA GLN A 5 -12.19 9.96 4.59
C GLN A 5 -12.93 9.50 3.33
N LYS A 6 -12.86 8.21 2.99
CA LYS A 6 -13.50 7.64 1.79
C LYS A 6 -13.81 6.16 1.98
N GLU A 7 -14.99 5.74 1.52
CA GLU A 7 -15.43 4.35 1.48
C GLU A 7 -15.71 3.95 0.03
N CYS A 8 -15.20 2.79 -0.38
CA CYS A 8 -15.39 2.25 -1.72
C CYS A 8 -15.49 0.72 -1.69
N GLU A 9 -16.11 0.16 -2.72
CA GLU A 9 -16.28 -1.28 -2.90
C GLU A 9 -15.42 -1.76 -4.07
N ALA A 10 -14.71 -2.87 -3.89
CA ALA A 10 -13.85 -3.45 -4.92
C ALA A 10 -14.20 -4.91 -5.18
N GLU A 11 -14.03 -5.34 -6.43
CA GLU A 11 -14.24 -6.73 -6.83
C GLU A 11 -13.29 -7.70 -6.10
N ARG A 12 -13.80 -8.91 -5.85
CA ARG A 12 -13.02 -9.93 -5.15
C ARG A 12 -11.83 -10.37 -6.01
N GLY A 13 -10.64 -10.27 -5.44
CA GLY A 13 -9.39 -10.61 -6.12
C GLY A 13 -8.65 -9.40 -6.68
N THR A 14 -9.28 -8.22 -6.69
CA THR A 14 -8.60 -6.96 -6.99
C THR A 14 -7.52 -6.69 -5.95
N GLY A 15 -6.32 -6.34 -6.42
CA GLY A 15 -5.23 -5.95 -5.54
C GLY A 15 -5.55 -4.65 -4.82
N LEU A 16 -5.24 -4.55 -3.52
CA LEU A 16 -5.55 -3.37 -2.69
C LEU A 16 -5.10 -2.04 -3.33
N LEU A 17 -3.89 -2.00 -3.89
CA LEU A 17 -3.39 -0.80 -4.56
C LEU A 17 -4.23 -0.42 -5.79
N MET A 18 -4.66 -1.40 -6.60
CA MET A 18 -5.47 -1.12 -7.80
C MET A 18 -6.84 -0.59 -7.40
N ALA A 19 -7.46 -1.16 -6.36
CA ALA A 19 -8.72 -0.65 -5.82
C ALA A 19 -8.58 0.81 -5.37
N LEU A 20 -7.52 1.15 -4.64
CA LEU A 20 -7.29 2.53 -4.20
C LEU A 20 -7.12 3.50 -5.37
N ILE A 21 -6.37 3.11 -6.41
CA ILE A 21 -6.16 3.93 -7.61
C ILE A 21 -7.45 4.13 -8.40
N ASP A 22 -8.22 3.05 -8.61
CA ASP A 22 -9.48 3.08 -9.36
C ASP A 22 -10.52 3.99 -8.69
N HIS A 23 -10.47 4.07 -7.36
CA HIS A 23 -11.31 4.95 -6.56
C HIS A 23 -10.68 6.31 -6.25
N GLU A 24 -9.73 6.79 -7.07
CA GLU A 24 -9.15 8.14 -6.97
C GLU A 24 -8.60 8.45 -5.56
N SER A 25 -7.91 7.48 -4.95
CA SER A 25 -7.14 7.72 -3.72
C SER A 25 -5.83 8.41 -4.08
N ASP A 26 -5.44 9.44 -3.32
CA ASP A 26 -4.18 10.18 -3.46
C ASP A 26 -2.93 9.37 -2.99
N ILE A 27 -2.91 8.06 -3.24
CA ILE A 27 -1.79 7.21 -2.90
C ILE A 27 -0.67 7.33 -3.94
N VAL A 28 0.54 7.67 -3.51
CA VAL A 28 1.70 7.77 -4.40
C VAL A 28 2.16 6.38 -4.83
N HIS A 29 2.31 6.16 -6.14
CA HIS A 29 2.66 4.84 -6.69
C HIS A 29 3.63 4.90 -7.88
N GLU A 30 4.85 5.40 -7.66
CA GLU A 30 5.84 5.65 -8.72
C GLU A 30 6.15 4.45 -9.62
N CYS A 31 6.15 3.22 -9.07
CA CYS A 31 6.43 2.01 -9.84
C CYS A 31 5.20 1.34 -10.47
N GLY A 32 4.00 1.89 -10.26
CA GLY A 32 2.73 1.31 -10.72
C GLY A 32 2.42 -0.06 -10.13
N GLY A 33 2.77 -0.31 -8.86
CA GLY A 33 2.47 -1.57 -8.18
C GLY A 33 3.41 -2.75 -8.50
N LYS A 34 4.56 -2.50 -9.13
CA LYS A 34 5.53 -3.54 -9.52
C LYS A 34 6.56 -3.90 -8.43
N ALA A 35 6.31 -3.52 -7.18
CA ALA A 35 7.19 -3.75 -6.02
C ALA A 35 8.65 -3.23 -6.19
N LYS A 36 8.85 -2.17 -6.98
CA LYS A 36 10.16 -1.51 -7.16
C LYS A 36 10.37 -0.29 -6.26
N CYS A 37 9.30 0.41 -5.90
CA CYS A 37 9.30 1.47 -4.90
C CYS A 37 8.64 0.98 -3.58
N ALA A 38 8.46 1.88 -2.62
CA ALA A 38 7.64 1.64 -1.43
C ALA A 38 6.78 2.87 -1.06
N THR A 39 6.57 3.76 -2.03
CA THR A 39 5.76 4.98 -1.85
C THR A 39 4.28 4.69 -1.65
N CYS A 40 3.78 3.56 -2.17
CA CYS A 40 2.40 3.11 -1.95
C CYS A 40 2.22 2.30 -0.66
N ARG A 41 3.05 2.54 0.36
CA ARG A 41 2.97 1.84 1.66
C ARG A 41 1.72 2.31 2.40
N VAL A 42 1.02 1.37 3.06
CA VAL A 42 -0.17 1.64 3.86
C VAL A 42 -0.11 0.90 5.19
N THR A 43 -0.84 1.41 6.17
CA THR A 43 -1.11 0.74 7.45
C THR A 43 -2.53 0.18 7.41
N ILE A 44 -2.69 -1.09 7.77
CA ILE A 44 -4.00 -1.74 7.81
C ILE A 44 -4.52 -1.65 9.24
N HIS A 45 -5.52 -0.78 9.46
CA HIS A 45 -6.15 -0.60 10.77
C HIS A 45 -7.12 -1.73 11.12
N LYS A 46 -7.78 -2.31 10.11
CA LYS A 46 -8.77 -3.39 10.28
C LYS A 46 -8.66 -4.42 9.16
N GLY A 47 -8.75 -5.69 9.53
CA GLY A 47 -8.62 -6.83 8.62
C GLY A 47 -7.17 -7.24 8.39
N VAL A 48 -6.99 -8.29 7.58
CA VAL A 48 -5.66 -8.80 7.20
C VAL A 48 -5.59 -8.95 5.68
N PRO A 49 -4.45 -8.59 5.05
CA PRO A 49 -4.27 -8.80 3.63
C PRO A 49 -4.17 -10.31 3.35
N MET A 50 -5.01 -10.82 2.46
CA MET A 50 -5.04 -12.25 2.15
C MET A 50 -3.75 -12.77 1.49
N LYS A 51 -3.07 -11.93 0.71
CA LYS A 51 -1.83 -12.30 0.01
C LYS A 51 -0.88 -11.11 -0.05
N LYS A 52 0.38 -11.35 0.34
CA LYS A 52 1.53 -10.51 -0.04
C LYS A 52 2.34 -11.29 -1.05
N THR A 53 2.85 -10.62 -2.08
CA THR A 53 3.75 -11.26 -3.05
C THR A 53 5.17 -11.29 -2.50
N GLN A 54 5.97 -12.27 -2.91
CA GLN A 54 7.38 -12.36 -2.49
C GLN A 54 8.15 -11.07 -2.84
N ALA A 55 7.91 -10.49 -4.01
CA ALA A 55 8.56 -9.26 -4.43
C ALA A 55 8.25 -8.06 -3.50
N GLN A 56 7.02 -7.95 -3.00
CA GLN A 56 6.65 -6.92 -2.01
C GLN A 56 7.37 -7.16 -0.68
N GLN A 57 7.45 -8.42 -0.24
CA GLN A 57 8.12 -8.78 1.00
C GLN A 57 9.62 -8.52 0.92
N ASP A 58 10.28 -8.96 -0.15
CA ASP A 58 11.71 -8.72 -0.39
C ASP A 58 12.03 -7.22 -0.40
N ARG A 59 11.17 -6.42 -1.05
CA ARG A 59 11.36 -4.97 -1.09
C ARG A 59 11.22 -4.34 0.29
N PHE A 60 10.21 -4.76 1.05
CA PHE A 60 9.99 -4.29 2.42
C PHE A 60 11.15 -4.66 3.33
N ASP A 61 11.60 -5.91 3.31
CA ASP A 61 12.70 -6.41 4.14
C ASP A 61 14.01 -5.68 3.84
N ARG A 62 14.28 -5.36 2.56
CA ARG A 62 15.43 -4.53 2.18
C ARG A 62 15.38 -3.13 2.78
N LEU A 63 14.20 -2.50 2.82
CA LEU A 63 14.03 -1.16 3.38
C LEU A 63 14.23 -1.16 4.90
N ILE A 64 13.64 -2.14 5.59
CA ILE A 64 13.84 -2.34 7.02
C ILE A 64 15.32 -2.57 7.34
N LYS A 65 16.00 -3.44 6.57
CA LYS A 65 17.44 -3.68 6.74
C LYS A 65 18.30 -2.45 6.47
N ALA A 66 17.88 -1.58 5.56
CA ALA A 66 18.54 -0.31 5.26
C ALA A 66 18.23 0.80 6.29
N GLY A 67 17.42 0.52 7.32
CA GLY A 67 17.03 1.49 8.33
C GLY A 67 15.92 2.46 7.88
N VAL A 68 15.29 2.23 6.73
CA VAL A 68 14.17 3.04 6.24
C VAL A 68 12.88 2.46 6.84
N THR A 69 12.56 2.91 8.05
CA THR A 69 11.37 2.47 8.81
C THR A 69 10.17 3.39 8.62
N GLU A 70 10.41 4.65 8.28
CA GLU A 70 9.43 5.68 8.01
C GLU A 70 9.63 6.18 6.57
N LEU A 71 8.59 6.05 5.77
CA LEU A 71 8.54 6.60 4.42
C LEU A 71 7.53 7.72 4.48
N ASP A 72 7.94 8.84 5.09
CA ASP A 72 7.11 10.03 5.17
C ASP A 72 7.03 10.64 3.77
N HIS A 73 6.05 10.21 2.98
CA HIS A 73 5.42 11.17 2.09
C HIS A 73 4.38 11.93 2.93
N PRO A 74 4.40 13.27 2.93
CA PRO A 74 3.30 14.02 3.50
C PRO A 74 2.03 13.59 2.78
N ALA A 75 1.12 12.98 3.54
CA ALA A 75 -0.25 12.76 3.11
C ALA A 75 -0.94 14.12 2.88
#